data_AF-A0AAX4FT13-F1
#
_entry.id   AF-A0AAX4FT13-F1
#
_cell.length_a   1.000
_cell.length_b   1.000
_cell.length_c   1.000
_cell.angle_alpha   90.00
_cell.angle_beta   90.00
_cell.angle_gamma   90.00
#
_symmetry.space_group_name_H-M   'P 1'
#
loop_
_entity.id
_entity.type
_entity.pdbx_description
1 polymer ?
#
loop_
_entity_poly.entity_id
_entity_poly.type
_entity_poly.pdbx_seq_one_letter_code
_entity_poly.pdbx_strand_id
1 'polypeptide(L)'
;MEPTVEIYTTDNDVTVAADLPGFEEHEIRLLFINGTLTIIAGESQVASIDLPPVDPDSMESRYRHGVLEVRFSRGRPIRID
;
A
#
# COMPACT_ATOMS: atom_id res chain seq x y z
N MET A 1 5.00 -1.92 17.83
CA MET A 1 3.98 -2.93 17.50
C MET A 1 4.01 -3.05 15.99
N GLU A 2 4.07 -4.26 15.45
CA GLU A 2 3.97 -4.46 14.01
C GLU A 2 2.48 -4.46 13.63
N PRO A 3 2.08 -3.68 12.61
CA PRO A 3 0.70 -3.63 12.16
C PRO A 3 0.31 -4.93 11.46
N THR A 4 -0.96 -5.31 11.57
CA THR A 4 -1.51 -6.36 10.70
C THR A 4 -1.64 -5.79 9.30
N VAL A 5 -1.08 -6.50 8.31
CA VAL A 5 -1.17 -6.11 6.91
C VAL A 5 -1.80 -7.23 6.10
N GLU A 6 -2.78 -6.86 5.28
CA GLU A 6 -3.50 -7.77 4.39
C GLU A 6 -3.42 -7.27 2.95
N ILE A 7 -3.31 -8.21 2.00
CA ILE A 7 -3.22 -7.91 0.58
C ILE A 7 -4.36 -8.63 -0.13
N TYR A 8 -5.16 -7.85 -0.84
CA TYR A 8 -6.28 -8.33 -1.63
C TYR A 8 -6.02 -8.02 -3.09
N THR A 9 -6.06 -9.05 -3.94
CA THR A 9 -5.93 -8.87 -5.39
C THR A 9 -7.24 -9.21 -6.06
N THR A 10 -7.69 -8.33 -6.94
CA THR A 10 -8.81 -8.55 -7.86
C THR A 10 -8.29 -8.56 -9.29
N ASP A 11 -9.18 -8.76 -10.26
CA ASP A 11 -8.79 -8.75 -11.67
C ASP A 11 -8.21 -7.41 -12.11
N ASN A 12 -8.68 -6.30 -11.51
CA ASN A 12 -8.34 -4.94 -11.90
C ASN A 12 -7.46 -4.20 -10.91
N ASP A 13 -7.50 -4.54 -9.63
CA ASP A 13 -6.85 -3.78 -8.56
C ASP A 13 -6.12 -4.68 -7.55
N VAL A 14 -5.09 -4.13 -6.92
CA VAL A 14 -4.40 -4.67 -5.75
C VAL A 14 -4.61 -3.69 -4.61
N THR A 15 -5.17 -4.16 -3.51
CA THR A 15 -5.43 -3.37 -2.31
C THR A 15 -4.62 -3.91 -1.14
N VAL A 16 -3.95 -3.02 -0.43
CA VAL A 16 -3.23 -3.29 0.81
C VAL A 16 -3.97 -2.60 1.94
N ALA A 17 -4.33 -3.35 2.97
CA ALA A 17 -4.93 -2.81 4.19
C ALA A 17 -3.96 -3.00 5.35
N ALA A 18 -3.74 -1.95 6.15
CA ALA A 18 -2.87 -1.98 7.31
C ALA A 18 -3.54 -1.32 8.54
N ASP A 19 -3.53 -2.03 9.66
CA ASP A 19 -4.05 -1.52 10.93
C ASP A 19 -3.00 -0.65 11.63
N LEU A 20 -3.27 0.66 11.68
CA LEU A 20 -2.40 1.69 12.26
C LEU A 20 -3.12 2.53 13.32
N PRO A 21 -3.73 1.93 14.36
CA PRO A 21 -4.43 2.68 15.39
C PRO A 21 -3.47 3.61 16.15
N GLY A 22 -3.92 4.83 16.42
CA GLY A 22 -3.18 5.82 17.20
C GLY A 22 -2.24 6.72 16.41
N PHE A 23 -2.20 6.59 15.08
CA PHE A 23 -1.53 7.53 14.20
C PHE A 23 -2.54 8.48 13.53
N GLU A 24 -2.10 9.69 13.22
CA GLU A 24 -2.84 10.62 12.38
C GLU A 24 -2.45 10.46 10.90
N GLU A 25 -3.35 10.83 9.97
CA GLU A 25 -3.12 10.68 8.52
C GLU A 25 -1.82 11.37 8.06
N HIS A 26 -1.53 12.56 8.61
CA HIS A 26 -0.33 13.32 8.27
C HIS A 26 0.98 12.71 8.80
N GLU A 27 0.91 11.75 9.72
CA GLU A 27 2.06 11.01 10.25
C GLU A 27 2.39 9.78 9.39
N ILE A 28 1.50 9.42 8.46
CA ILE A 28 1.65 8.25 7.59
C ILE A 28 2.29 8.69 6.28
N ARG A 29 3.38 8.02 5.91
CA ARG A 29 4.05 8.19 4.62
C ARG A 29 4.14 6.84 3.90
N LEU A 30 3.88 6.89 2.60
CA LEU A 30 3.92 5.73 1.72
C LEU A 30 5.04 5.93 0.70
N LEU A 31 5.83 4.88 0.49
CA LEU A 31 6.88 4.84 -0.53
C LEU A 31 6.68 3.58 -1.34
N PHE A 32 6.56 3.71 -2.67
CA PHE A 32 6.49 2.58 -3.58
C PHE A 32 7.71 2.60 -4.50
N ILE A 33 8.61 1.64 -4.33
CA ILE A 33 9.88 1.57 -5.07
C ILE A 33 10.09 0.13 -5.51
N ASN A 34 10.34 -0.08 -6.80
CA ASN A 34 10.69 -1.39 -7.39
C ASN A 34 9.71 -2.53 -7.05
N GLY A 35 8.41 -2.23 -6.91
CA GLY A 35 7.39 -3.24 -6.58
C GLY A 35 7.15 -3.43 -5.08
N THR A 36 7.92 -2.75 -4.22
CA THR A 36 7.79 -2.83 -2.76
C THR A 36 7.09 -1.58 -2.23
N LEU A 37 5.97 -1.76 -1.52
CA LEU A 37 5.30 -0.72 -0.75
C LEU A 37 5.88 -0.70 0.68
N THR A 38 6.40 0.45 1.08
CA THR A 38 6.88 0.70 2.44
C THR A 38 5.95 1.70 3.13
N ILE A 39 5.46 1.31 4.31
CA ILE A 39 4.57 2.12 5.15
C ILE A 39 5.38 2.63 6.33
N ILE A 40 5.44 3.94 6.47
CA ILE A 40 6.11 4.65 7.56
C ILE A 40 5.03 5.37 8.35
N ALA A 41 4.99 5.18 9.66
CA ALA A 41 4.07 5.86 10.56
C ALA A 41 4.87 6.56 11.66
N GLY A 42 4.69 7.88 11.79
CA GLY A 42 5.53 8.74 12.60
C GLY A 42 6.98 8.75 12.09
N GLU A 43 7.90 8.24 12.90
CA GLU A 43 9.33 8.19 12.59
C GLU A 43 9.84 6.79 12.23
N SER A 44 8.99 5.76 12.30
CA SER A 44 9.39 4.36 12.11
C SER A 44 8.74 3.73 10.88
N GLN A 45 9.52 2.91 10.19
CA GLN A 45 8.98 1.99 9.20
C GLN A 45 8.21 0.89 9.93
N VAL A 46 6.92 0.76 9.62
CA VAL A 46 6.03 -0.19 10.29
C VAL A 46 5.71 -1.40 9.43
N ALA A 47 5.78 -1.28 8.10
CA ALA A 47 5.63 -2.40 7.18
C ALA A 47 6.41 -2.21 5.88
N SER A 48 6.79 -3.33 5.25
CA SER A 48 7.37 -3.39 3.91
C SER A 48 6.82 -4.62 3.21
N ILE A 49 6.18 -4.42 2.06
CA ILE A 49 5.37 -5.44 1.39
C ILE A 49 5.72 -5.46 -0.09
N ASP A 50 6.11 -6.62 -0.60
CA ASP A 50 6.25 -6.84 -2.03
C ASP A 50 4.87 -7.05 -2.67
N LEU A 51 4.54 -6.21 -3.63
CA LEU A 51 3.27 -6.28 -4.35
C LEU A 51 3.42 -7.06 -5.65
N PRO A 52 2.36 -7.74 -6.11
CA PRO A 52 2.30 -8.22 -7.49
C PRO A 52 2.38 -7.04 -8.48
N PRO A 53 2.53 -7.31 -9.79
CA PRO A 53 2.63 -6.25 -10.80
C PRO A 53 1.45 -5.27 -10.77
N VAL A 54 1.75 -4.01 -10.45
CA VAL A 54 0.81 -2.89 -10.35
C VAL A 54 1.27 -1.72 -11.21
N ASP A 55 0.34 -0.84 -11.56
CA ASP A 55 0.66 0.45 -12.15
C ASP A 55 1.07 1.43 -11.02
N PRO A 56 2.33 1.87 -10.94
CA PRO A 56 2.80 2.75 -9.86
C PRO A 56 2.11 4.11 -9.84
N ASP A 57 1.67 4.62 -11.00
CA ASP A 57 1.06 5.94 -11.11
C ASP A 57 -0.42 5.94 -10.64
N SER A 58 -1.00 4.75 -10.46
CA SER A 58 -2.39 4.55 -10.03
C SER A 58 -2.58 4.52 -8.51
N MET A 59 -1.53 4.76 -7.73
CA MET A 59 -1.58 4.64 -6.27
C MET A 59 -2.56 5.65 -5.64
N GLU A 60 -3.56 5.13 -4.94
CA GLU A 60 -4.50 5.89 -4.13
C GLU A 60 -4.46 5.38 -2.69
N SER A 61 -4.52 6.28 -1.70
CA SER A 61 -4.59 5.91 -0.28
C SER A 61 -5.76 6.56 0.44
N ARG A 62 -6.29 5.86 1.46
CA ARG A 62 -7.34 6.35 2.35
C ARG A 62 -7.05 5.88 3.76
N TYR A 63 -7.14 6.78 4.73
CA TYR A 63 -7.00 6.43 6.15
C TYR A 63 -8.31 6.74 6.88
N ARG A 64 -8.92 5.73 7.51
CA ARG A 64 -10.17 5.89 8.27
C ARG A 64 -10.20 4.98 9.48
N HIS A 65 -10.55 5.55 10.64
CA HIS A 65 -10.72 4.83 11.91
C HIS A 65 -9.52 3.93 12.30
N GLY A 66 -8.29 4.37 12.05
CA GLY A 66 -7.11 3.58 12.38
C GLY A 66 -6.69 2.57 11.32
N VAL A 67 -7.37 2.52 10.17
CA VAL A 67 -7.05 1.59 9.08
C VAL A 67 -6.61 2.38 7.85
N LEU A 68 -5.43 2.06 7.33
CA LEU A 68 -4.92 2.55 6.07
C LEU A 68 -5.26 1.55 4.96
N GLU A 69 -5.93 2.03 3.92
CA GLU A 69 -6.16 1.28 2.69
C GLU A 69 -5.38 1.96 1.56
N VAL A 70 -4.55 1.19 0.86
CA VAL A 70 -3.78 1.63 -0.31
C VAL A 70 -4.20 0.78 -1.49
N ARG A 71 -4.63 1.40 -2.57
CA ARG A 71 -5.08 0.72 -3.79
C ARG A 71 -4.20 1.09 -4.96
N PHE A 72 -3.88 0.09 -5.76
CA PHE A 72 -3.22 0.21 -7.05
C PHE A 72 -4.07 -0.49 -8.10
N SER A 73 -4.14 0.07 -9.30
CA SER A 73 -4.58 -0.70 -10.46
C SER A 73 -3.52 -1.74 -10.83
N ARG A 74 -3.96 -2.89 -11.35
CA ARG A 74 -3.06 -3.92 -11.85
C ARG A 74 -2.28 -3.37 -13.05
N GLY A 75 -0.96 -3.60 -13.03
CA GLY A 75 -0.11 -3.23 -14.13
C GLY A 75 -0.52 -4.06 -15.34
N ARG A 76 -0.72 -3.42 -16.50
CA ARG A 76 -0.93 -4.20 -17.73
C ARG A 76 0.27 -5.14 -17.88
N PRO A 77 0.07 -6.45 -18.16
CA PRO A 77 1.18 -7.28 -18.59
C PRO A 77 1.79 -6.58 -19.80
N ILE A 78 3.09 -6.29 -19.75
CA ILE A 78 3.81 -5.69 -20.86
C ILE A 78 3.57 -6.61 -22.06
N ARG A 79 2.70 -6.20 -22.99
CA ARG A 79 2.53 -6.91 -24.25
C ARG A 79 3.72 -6.50 -25.11
N ILE A 80 4.66 -7.41 -25.28
CA ILE A 80 5.71 -7.30 -26.29
C ILE A 80 5.03 -7.71 -27.60
N ASP A 81 4.79 -6.74 -28.49
CA ASP A 81 4.42 -6.97 -29.89
C ASP A 81 5.68 -7.29 -30.72
#